data_AF-A0A970Z5H7-F1
#
_entry.id   AF-A0A970Z5H7-F1
#
_cell.length_a   1.000
_cell.length_b   1.000
_cell.length_c   1.000
_cell.angle_alpha   90.00
_cell.angle_beta   90.00
_cell.angle_gamma   90.00
#
_symmetry.space_group_name_H-M   'P 1'
#
loop_
_entity.id
_entity.type
_entity.pdbx_description
1 polymer ?
#
loop_
_entity_poly.entity_id
_entity_poly.type
_entity_poly.pdbx_seq_one_letter_code
_entity_poly.pdbx_strand_id
1 'polypeptide(L)'
;MSTLIGGDWAGYRRLWSAGDRELVSEPDIVRYLAACSTPGLPVEASELRVSGSIGVVRLDVAGTVETHRLLFEDGRWRWRISDTERRRLARGVDTLLAEGTADGTCRP
;
A
#
# COMPACT_ATOMS: atom_id res chain seq x y z
N MET A 1 19.39 0.93 3.61
CA MET A 1 18.20 1.79 3.63
C MET A 1 17.41 1.52 2.36
N SER A 2 16.22 0.94 2.48
CA SER A 2 15.33 0.74 1.34
C SER A 2 14.44 1.97 1.18
N THR A 3 13.94 2.23 -0.02
CA THR A 3 12.94 3.28 -0.25
C THR A 3 11.60 2.68 -0.58
N LEU A 4 10.53 3.33 -0.13
CA LEU A 4 9.18 2.99 -0.56
C LEU A 4 9.06 3.36 -2.03
N ILE A 5 9.05 2.35 -2.91
CA ILE A 5 8.64 2.36 -4.32
C ILE A 5 9.15 3.60 -5.08
N GLY A 6 10.16 3.42 -5.94
CA GLY A 6 10.69 4.48 -6.81
C GLY A 6 9.75 4.95 -7.93
N GLY A 7 8.44 5.01 -7.69
CA GLY A 7 7.40 5.36 -8.66
C GLY A 7 6.82 4.19 -9.46
N ASP A 8 7.32 2.95 -9.28
CA ASP A 8 6.71 1.75 -9.87
C ASP A 8 5.46 1.30 -9.10
N TRP A 9 4.37 2.06 -9.25
CA TRP A 9 3.10 1.79 -8.56
C TRP A 9 2.43 0.48 -9.02
N ALA A 10 2.63 0.09 -10.29
CA ALA A 10 2.18 -1.21 -10.79
C ALA A 10 2.95 -2.34 -10.09
N GLY A 11 4.27 -2.18 -9.92
CA GLY A 11 5.10 -3.08 -9.13
C GLY A 11 4.69 -3.16 -7.68
N TYR A 12 4.37 -2.03 -7.06
CA TYR A 12 3.84 -2.03 -5.70
C TYR A 12 2.55 -2.84 -5.58
N ARG A 13 1.59 -2.62 -6.48
CA ARG A 13 0.35 -3.39 -6.53
C ARG A 13 0.61 -4.89 -6.69
N ARG A 14 1.65 -5.30 -7.44
CA ARG A 14 2.03 -6.72 -7.57
C ARG A 14 2.51 -7.34 -6.26
N LEU A 15 2.89 -6.54 -5.25
CA LEU A 15 3.25 -7.04 -3.92
C LEU A 15 2.04 -7.28 -3.02
N TRP A 16 0.85 -6.81 -3.40
CA TRP A 16 -0.37 -7.02 -2.63
C TRP A 16 -0.87 -8.46 -2.72
N SER A 17 -1.69 -8.86 -1.74
CA SER A 17 -2.40 -10.14 -1.73
C SER A 17 -3.27 -10.30 -2.99
N ALA A 18 -3.58 -11.54 -3.37
CA ALA A 18 -4.47 -11.79 -4.50
C ALA A 18 -5.83 -11.11 -4.31
N GLY A 19 -6.44 -11.27 -3.13
CA GLY A 19 -7.74 -10.67 -2.83
C GLY A 19 -7.74 -9.14 -2.79
N ASP A 20 -6.63 -8.50 -2.39
CA ASP A 20 -6.56 -7.03 -2.38
C ASP A 20 -6.33 -6.45 -3.78
N ARG A 21 -5.67 -7.20 -4.68
CA ARG A 21 -5.55 -6.78 -6.08
C ARG A 21 -6.91 -6.73 -6.77
N GLU A 22 -7.87 -7.56 -6.37
CA GLU A 22 -9.22 -7.59 -6.98
C GLU A 22 -10.09 -6.39 -6.57
N LEU A 23 -9.71 -5.64 -5.53
CA LEU A 23 -10.50 -4.50 -5.03
C LEU A 23 -10.52 -3.30 -5.98
N VAL A 24 -9.51 -3.20 -6.86
CA VAL A 24 -9.30 -2.03 -7.71
C VAL A 24 -8.54 -2.43 -8.98
N SER A 25 -8.94 -1.83 -10.10
CA SER A 25 -8.24 -2.01 -11.37
C SER A 25 -6.80 -1.52 -11.26
N GLU A 26 -5.88 -2.13 -12.02
CA GLU A 26 -4.50 -1.66 -12.03
C GLU A 26 -4.35 -0.21 -12.51
N PRO A 27 -5.00 0.23 -13.61
CA PRO A 27 -4.94 1.63 -14.03
C PRO A 27 -5.42 2.61 -12.95
N ASP A 28 -6.50 2.29 -12.25
CA ASP A 28 -7.05 3.18 -11.23
C ASP A 28 -6.13 3.32 -10.02
N ILE A 29 -5.60 2.22 -9.50
CA ILE A 29 -4.72 2.32 -8.33
C ILE A 29 -3.38 2.95 -8.68
N VAL A 30 -2.85 2.71 -9.88
CA VAL A 30 -1.64 3.39 -10.35
C VAL A 30 -1.87 4.90 -10.41
N ARG A 31 -3.02 5.34 -10.94
CA ARG A 31 -3.41 6.76 -10.97
C ARG A 31 -3.54 7.34 -9.56
N TYR A 32 -4.23 6.66 -8.67
CA TYR A 32 -4.40 7.09 -7.27
C TYR A 32 -3.06 7.22 -6.54
N LEU A 33 -2.22 6.19 -6.58
CA LEU A 33 -0.92 6.19 -5.92
C LEU A 33 0.02 7.26 -6.49
N ALA A 34 0.01 7.46 -7.81
CA ALA A 34 0.80 8.51 -8.45
C ALA A 34 0.40 9.92 -7.99
N ALA A 35 -0.90 10.15 -7.78
CA ALA A 35 -1.40 11.45 -7.32
C ALA A 35 -1.20 11.67 -5.82
N CYS A 36 -1.37 10.63 -5.00
CA CYS A 36 -1.54 10.74 -3.56
C CYS A 36 -0.35 10.22 -2.73
N SER A 37 0.62 9.55 -3.34
CA SER A 37 1.78 8.97 -2.62
C SER A 37 3.07 9.74 -2.88
N THR A 38 3.95 9.75 -1.88
CA THR A 38 5.31 10.30 -2.01
C THR A 38 6.29 9.15 -2.27
N PRO A 39 6.86 9.04 -3.48
CA PRO A 39 7.85 8.01 -3.77
C PRO A 39 9.17 8.30 -3.06
N GLY A 40 9.98 7.26 -2.85
CA GLY A 40 11.36 7.42 -2.39
C GLY A 40 11.52 7.68 -0.89
N LEU A 41 10.45 7.61 -0.09
CA LEU A 41 10.54 7.75 1.36
C LEU A 41 11.44 6.65 1.94
N PRO A 42 12.35 6.98 2.88
CA PRO A 42 13.19 5.97 3.52
C PRO A 42 12.33 5.04 4.37
N VAL A 43 12.59 3.74 4.26
CA VAL A 43 11.90 2.69 5.00
C VAL A 43 12.90 1.78 5.68
N GLU A 44 12.64 1.49 6.94
CA GLU A 44 13.38 0.51 7.74
C GLU A 44 12.41 -0.48 8.39
N ALA A 45 12.68 -1.78 8.27
CA ALA A 45 11.92 -2.79 8.98
C ALA A 45 12.53 -3.00 10.37
N SER A 46 11.74 -2.77 11.42
CA SER A 46 12.21 -2.85 12.81
C SER A 46 11.81 -4.16 13.49
N GLU A 47 10.73 -4.81 13.04
CA GLU A 47 10.27 -6.07 13.62
C GLU A 47 9.47 -6.89 12.59
N LEU A 48 9.64 -8.21 12.61
CA LEU A 48 8.82 -9.16 11.85
C LEU A 48 8.41 -10.32 12.76
N ARG A 49 7.10 -10.56 12.84
CA ARG A 49 6.51 -11.72 13.52
C ARG A 49 5.77 -12.58 12.51
N VAL A 50 5.99 -13.89 12.55
CA VAL A 50 5.37 -14.85 11.63
C VAL A 50 4.64 -15.93 12.43
N SER A 51 3.43 -16.26 12.02
CA SER A 51 2.63 -17.36 12.55
C SER A 51 1.92 -18.06 11.39
N GLY A 52 2.42 -19.25 11.02
CA GLY A 52 1.91 -19.99 9.87
C GLY A 52 2.00 -19.18 8.58
N SER A 53 0.84 -18.97 7.93
CA SER A 53 0.71 -18.20 6.69
C SER A 53 0.44 -16.70 6.89
N ILE A 54 0.58 -16.20 8.13
CA ILE A 54 0.33 -14.79 8.47
C ILE A 54 1.61 -14.18 9.04
N GLY A 55 1.95 -13.00 8.55
CA GLY A 55 3.04 -12.18 9.06
C GLY A 55 2.54 -10.82 9.54
N VAL A 56 3.26 -10.23 10.48
CA VAL A 56 3.09 -8.83 10.88
C VAL A 56 4.47 -8.19 10.88
N VAL A 57 4.63 -7.13 10.13
CA VAL A 57 5.88 -6.36 10.05
C VAL A 57 5.67 -4.95 10.53
N ARG A 58 6.63 -4.45 11.30
CA ARG A 58 6.71 -3.06 11.74
C ARG A 58 7.71 -2.34 10.86
N LEU A 59 7.25 -1.29 10.19
CA LEU A 59 8.05 -0.42 9.35
C LEU A 59 8.20 0.94 10.03
N ASP A 60 9.37 1.52 9.98
CA ASP A 60 9.59 2.95 10.14
C ASP A 60 9.64 3.56 8.74
N VAL A 61 8.71 4.47 8.45
CA VAL A 61 8.59 5.20 7.19
C VAL A 61 8.82 6.68 7.50
N ALA A 62 10.00 7.19 7.15
CA ALA A 62 10.39 8.57 7.40
C ALA A 62 10.15 9.06 8.86
N GLY A 63 10.43 8.22 9.86
CA GLY A 63 10.25 8.52 11.28
C GLY A 63 8.86 8.18 11.82
N THR A 64 7.95 7.70 10.97
CA THR A 64 6.62 7.25 11.37
C THR A 64 6.58 5.73 11.43
N VAL A 65 6.19 5.19 12.59
CA VAL A 65 6.06 3.75 12.77
C VAL A 65 4.69 3.28 12.26
N GLU A 66 4.72 2.33 11.33
CA GLU A 66 3.55 1.67 10.78
C GLU A 66 3.60 0.15 11.01
N THR A 67 2.43 -0.46 11.21
CA THR A 67 2.31 -1.93 11.31
C THR A 67 1.48 -2.45 10.14
N HIS A 68 2.04 -3.43 9.45
CA HIS A 68 1.48 -3.99 8.24
C HIS A 68 1.33 -5.50 8.36
N ARG A 69 0.27 -6.04 7.74
CA ARG A 69 0.01 -7.48 7.71
C ARG A 69 0.55 -8.07 6.41
N LEU A 70 1.07 -9.29 6.50
CA LEU A 70 1.53 -10.08 5.39
C LEU A 70 0.73 -11.39 5.32
N LEU A 71 0.46 -11.86 4.10
CA LEU A 71 -0.13 -13.16 3.83
C LEU A 71 0.85 -13.99 3.00
N PHE A 72 1.02 -15.26 3.33
CA PHE A 72 1.82 -16.18 2.54
C PHE A 72 0.93 -16.85 1.48
N GLU A 73 1.10 -16.44 0.22
CA GLU A 73 0.30 -16.87 -0.92
C GLU A 73 1.24 -17.24 -2.07
N ASP A 74 1.00 -18.37 -2.74
CA ASP A 74 1.79 -18.84 -3.89
C ASP A 74 3.31 -18.89 -3.63
N GLY A 75 3.69 -19.33 -2.43
CA GLY A 75 5.10 -19.44 -2.02
C GLY A 75 5.79 -18.09 -1.74
N ARG A 76 5.03 -16.99 -1.62
CA ARG A 76 5.56 -15.64 -1.41
C ARG A 76 4.78 -14.88 -0.35
N TRP A 77 5.46 -14.01 0.39
CA TRP A 77 4.81 -13.05 1.27
C TRP A 77 4.23 -11.90 0.45
N ARG A 78 2.97 -11.55 0.72
CA ARG A 78 2.21 -10.48 0.09
C ARG A 78 1.71 -9.50 1.13
N TRP A 79 1.69 -8.21 0.80
CA TRP A 79 1.06 -7.21 1.64
C TRP A 79 -0.44 -7.41 1.66
N ARG A 80 -1.01 -7.44 2.86
CA ARG A 80 -2.43 -7.18 3.05
C ARG A 80 -2.60 -5.71 3.35
N ILE A 81 -3.26 -4.97 2.47
CA ILE A 81 -3.57 -3.57 2.73
C ILE A 81 -4.51 -3.45 3.94
N SER A 82 -4.44 -2.33 4.66
CA SER A 82 -5.21 -2.16 5.88
C SER A 82 -6.72 -2.24 5.62
N ASP A 83 -7.52 -2.70 6.60
CA ASP A 83 -8.97 -2.77 6.42
C ASP A 83 -9.59 -1.38 6.16
N THR A 84 -8.95 -0.31 6.64
CA THR A 84 -9.30 1.07 6.30
C THR A 84 -9.08 1.37 4.83
N GLU A 85 -7.92 1.00 4.27
CA GLU A 85 -7.64 1.20 2.85
C GLU A 85 -8.58 0.37 1.96
N ARG A 86 -8.88 -0.87 2.34
CA ARG A 86 -9.88 -1.70 1.64
C ARG A 86 -11.25 -1.01 1.57
N ARG A 87 -11.70 -0.43 2.70
CA ARG A 87 -12.95 0.36 2.76
C ARG A 87 -12.88 1.64 1.93
N ARG A 88 -11.72 2.30 1.86
CA ARG A 88 -11.52 3.48 1.01
C ARG A 88 -11.61 3.11 -0.46
N LEU A 89 -10.89 2.08 -0.90
CA LEU A 89 -10.91 1.61 -2.29
C LEU A 89 -12.31 1.19 -2.74
N ALA A 90 -13.12 0.61 -1.84
CA ALA A 90 -14.51 0.28 -2.12
C ALA A 90 -15.41 1.50 -2.44
N ARG A 91 -15.00 2.73 -2.08
CA ARG A 91 -15.71 3.96 -2.48
C ARG A 91 -15.45 4.37 -3.94
N GLY A 92 -14.44 3.77 -4.59
CA GLY A 92 -14.02 4.10 -5.94
C GLY A 92 -12.90 5.16 -5.97
N VAL A 93 -11.95 4.98 -6.90
CA VAL A 93 -10.75 5.81 -6.99
C VAL A 93 -11.06 7.27 -7.35
N ASP A 94 -12.07 7.53 -8.19
CA ASP A 94 -12.43 8.91 -8.54
C ASP A 94 -12.89 9.72 -7.32
N THR A 95 -13.67 9.10 -6.42
CA THR A 95 -14.05 9.70 -5.15
C THR A 95 -12.84 9.98 -4.28
N LEU A 96 -11.91 9.02 -4.17
CA LEU A 96 -10.70 9.19 -3.37
C LEU A 96 -9.78 10.30 -3.91
N LEU A 97 -9.65 10.42 -5.23
CA LEU A 97 -8.89 11.49 -5.86
C LEU A 97 -9.55 12.85 -5.63
N ALA A 98 -10.88 12.96 -5.82
CA ALA A 98 -11.60 14.20 -5.59
C ALA A 98 -11.48 14.68 -4.13
N GLU A 99 -11.68 13.78 -3.16
CA GLU A 99 -11.47 14.05 -1.73
C GLU A 99 -10.01 14.46 -1.47
N GLY A 100 -9.05 13.69 -1.96
CA GLY A 100 -7.64 13.94 -1.70
C GLY A 100 -7.12 15.24 -2.33
N THR A 101 -7.60 15.62 -3.51
CA THR A 101 -7.28 16.91 -4.13
C THR A 101 -7.93 18.07 -3.36
N ALA A 102 -9.18 17.92 -2.91
CA ALA A 102 -9.85 18.93 -2.09
C ALA A 102 -9.15 19.16 -0.74
N ASP A 103 -8.65 18.09 -0.13
CA ASP A 103 -7.93 18.12 1.15
C ASP A 103 -6.43 18.46 0.99
N GLY A 104 -5.94 18.65 -0.24
CA GLY A 104 -4.53 18.95 -0.53
C GLY A 104 -3.55 17.80 -0.28
N THR A 105 -4.06 16.56 -0.14
CA THR A 105 -3.27 15.34 0.10
C THR A 105 -2.91 14.60 -1.19
N CYS A 106 -3.59 14.91 -2.30
CA CYS A 106 -3.27 14.42 -3.63
C CYS A 106 -2.99 15.59 -4.58
N ARG A 107 -2.10 15.36 -5.55
CA ARG A 107 -1.85 16.30 -6.64
C ARG A 107 -3.01 16.25 -7.65
N PRO A 108 -3.40 17.39 -8.25
CA PRO A 108 -4.41 17.43 -9.31
C PRO A 108 -3.94 16.74 -10.59
#